data_AF-X1G0L2-F1
#
_entry.id   AF-X1G0L2-F1
#
_cell.length_a   1.000
_cell.length_b   1.000
_cell.length_c   1.000
_cell.angle_alpha   90.00
_cell.angle_beta   90.00
_cell.angle_gamma   90.00
#
_symmetry.space_group_name_H-M   'P 1'
#
loop_
_entity.id
_entity.type
_entity.pdbx_description
1 polymer ?
#
loop_
_entity_poly.entity_id
_entity_poly.type
_entity_poly.pdbx_seq_one_letter_code
_entity_poly.pdbx_strand_id
1 'polypeptide(L)'
;KIQDKVKETSQQKALKKTPKTSKQISKEPKKIPKAGDEVGMLIDTAFKSLVQKLQNINGEEFSTELENIADLILNIKGFSVTLHKLRSKINQYKTHLGHLSEVDIKHIVESIEEWKKHLIN
;
A
#
# COMPACT_ATOMS: atom_id res chain seq x y z
N LYS A 1 17.08 64.43 -12.53
CA LYS A 1 18.34 63.83 -13.01
C LYS A 1 18.24 62.31 -12.76
N ILE A 2 18.06 61.52 -13.83
CA ILE A 2 18.50 60.11 -14.05
C ILE A 2 17.95 59.08 -13.02
N GLN A 3 16.88 58.29 -13.26
CA GLN A 3 16.70 57.12 -14.16
C GLN A 3 17.81 56.04 -14.10
N ASP A 4 17.51 54.86 -13.54
CA ASP A 4 17.96 53.50 -13.93
C ASP A 4 17.32 52.52 -12.91
N LYS A 5 16.39 51.60 -13.22
CA LYS A 5 16.43 50.43 -14.13
C LYS A 5 17.64 49.55 -13.76
N VAL A 6 17.49 48.31 -13.27
CA VAL A 6 17.47 47.09 -14.11
C VAL A 6 17.54 45.83 -13.21
N LYS A 7 16.74 44.81 -13.59
CA LYS A 7 16.85 43.32 -13.51
C LYS A 7 16.99 42.62 -12.14
N GLU A 8 16.07 41.72 -11.80
CA GLU A 8 15.90 40.36 -12.36
C GLU A 8 17.11 39.47 -12.09
N THR A 9 16.93 38.52 -11.16
CA THR A 9 17.64 37.24 -11.21
C THR A 9 16.72 36.15 -10.69
N SER A 10 16.05 35.51 -11.65
CA SER A 10 15.51 34.16 -11.51
C SER A 10 16.68 33.17 -11.49
N GLN A 11 16.74 32.26 -10.51
CA GLN A 11 17.32 30.92 -10.65
C GLN A 11 16.58 30.00 -9.66
N GLN A 12 15.37 29.54 -9.99
CA GLN A 12 15.12 28.23 -10.63
C GLN A 12 15.95 27.08 -10.03
N LYS A 13 15.38 26.47 -8.99
CA LYS A 13 15.76 25.15 -8.48
C LYS A 13 15.44 24.12 -9.56
N ALA A 14 16.48 23.50 -10.10
CA ALA A 14 16.41 22.50 -11.14
C ALA A 14 15.69 21.22 -10.66
N LEU A 15 14.52 20.93 -11.23
CA LEU A 15 13.96 19.58 -11.28
C LEU A 15 14.19 19.04 -12.69
N LYS A 16 15.26 18.26 -12.87
CA LYS A 16 15.42 17.38 -14.03
C LYS A 16 14.75 16.05 -13.72
N LYS A 17 13.78 15.65 -14.56
CA LYS A 17 13.69 14.33 -15.21
C LYS A 17 12.46 14.28 -16.14
N THR A 18 12.74 14.43 -17.43
CA THR A 18 11.99 13.95 -18.60
C THR A 18 11.85 12.41 -18.61
N PRO A 19 11.15 11.76 -19.55
CA PRO A 19 10.01 12.18 -20.39
C PRO A 19 8.80 11.21 -20.29
N LYS A 20 7.61 11.71 -20.68
CA LYS A 20 6.45 10.87 -21.07
C LYS A 20 6.72 10.21 -22.44
N THR A 21 6.14 9.01 -22.64
CA THR A 21 5.92 8.21 -23.88
C THR A 21 6.58 6.83 -23.74
N SER A 22 6.01 5.68 -24.07
CA SER A 22 4.67 5.16 -24.39
C SER A 22 4.88 3.64 -24.51
N LYS A 23 3.94 2.80 -24.05
CA LYS A 23 3.68 1.52 -24.72
C LYS A 23 2.28 1.00 -24.40
N GLN A 24 1.42 1.25 -25.37
CA GLN A 24 0.22 0.51 -25.74
C GLN A 24 0.38 -1.00 -25.45
N ILE A 25 -0.45 -1.54 -24.57
CA ILE A 25 -0.77 -2.96 -24.56
C ILE A 25 -2.27 -3.08 -24.81
N SER A 26 -2.50 -3.81 -25.90
CA SER A 26 -3.71 -4.18 -26.60
C SER A 26 -4.96 -4.38 -25.74
N LYS A 27 -6.04 -3.82 -26.27
CA LYS A 27 -7.43 -4.13 -25.94
C LYS A 27 -7.72 -5.56 -26.41
N GLU A 28 -7.77 -6.51 -25.48
CA GLU A 28 -8.70 -7.62 -25.57
C GLU A 28 -9.77 -7.39 -24.49
N PRO A 29 -11.06 -7.59 -24.78
CA PRO A 29 -12.05 -7.69 -23.72
C PRO A 29 -11.82 -9.04 -23.05
N LYS A 30 -10.82 -9.13 -22.16
CA LYS A 30 -10.83 -10.16 -21.13
C LYS A 30 -12.15 -9.94 -20.42
N LYS A 31 -13.09 -10.85 -20.65
CA LYS A 31 -14.32 -11.00 -19.87
C LYS A 31 -13.93 -10.71 -18.43
N ILE A 32 -14.28 -9.54 -17.93
CA ILE A 32 -14.08 -9.20 -16.53
C ILE A 32 -15.02 -10.18 -15.83
N PRO A 33 -14.50 -11.25 -15.18
CA PRO A 33 -15.35 -12.09 -14.35
C PRO A 33 -15.96 -11.15 -13.32
N LYS A 34 -17.21 -11.34 -12.91
CA LYS A 34 -17.90 -10.44 -11.96
C LYS A 34 -16.93 -10.04 -10.84
N ALA A 35 -16.42 -8.80 -10.93
CA ALA A 35 -15.12 -8.43 -10.38
C ALA A 35 -15.06 -8.38 -8.85
N GLY A 36 -16.19 -8.63 -8.17
CA GLY A 36 -16.29 -8.64 -6.72
C GLY A 36 -15.64 -9.86 -6.08
N ASP A 37 -15.83 -11.06 -6.66
CA ASP A 37 -15.53 -12.30 -5.94
C ASP A 37 -14.04 -12.67 -6.04
N GLU A 38 -13.42 -12.60 -7.23
CA GLU A 38 -12.02 -13.01 -7.41
C GLU A 38 -11.03 -12.10 -6.67
N VAL A 39 -11.27 -10.79 -6.71
CA VAL A 39 -10.43 -9.80 -6.02
C VAL A 39 -10.56 -9.95 -4.50
N GLY A 40 -11.80 -10.08 -4.00
CA GLY A 40 -12.07 -10.29 -2.59
C GLY A 40 -11.42 -11.58 -2.07
N MET A 41 -11.52 -12.68 -2.84
CA MET A 41 -10.88 -13.95 -2.51
C MET A 41 -9.35 -13.86 -2.47
N LEU A 42 -8.72 -13.10 -3.38
CA LEU A 42 -7.27 -12.94 -3.39
C LEU A 42 -6.78 -12.18 -2.15
N ILE A 43 -7.46 -11.08 -1.79
CA ILE A 43 -7.17 -10.29 -0.58
C ILE A 43 -7.40 -11.14 0.68
N ASP A 44 -8.51 -11.88 0.75
CA ASP A 44 -8.81 -12.79 1.88
C ASP A 44 -7.74 -13.88 2.04
N THR A 45 -7.32 -14.49 0.93
CA THR A 45 -6.27 -15.53 0.92
C THR A 45 -4.93 -14.97 1.41
N ALA A 46 -4.57 -13.76 0.99
CA ALA A 46 -3.34 -13.11 1.43
C ALA A 46 -3.38 -12.81 2.94
N PHE A 47 -4.50 -12.28 3.46
CA PHE A 47 -4.68 -12.06 4.89
C PHE A 47 -4.68 -13.36 5.71
N LYS A 48 -5.36 -14.42 5.23
CA LYS A 48 -5.35 -15.74 5.89
C LYS A 48 -3.93 -16.30 5.97
N SER A 49 -3.18 -16.18 4.88
CA SER A 49 -1.78 -16.63 4.85
C SER A 49 -0.91 -15.86 5.85
N LEU A 50 -1.11 -14.54 5.97
CA LEU A 50 -0.43 -13.72 6.98
C LEU A 50 -0.80 -14.18 8.40
N VAL A 51 -2.09 -14.35 8.69
CA VAL A 51 -2.57 -14.78 10.03
C VAL A 51 -1.96 -16.11 10.46
N GLN A 52 -1.82 -17.07 9.53
CA GLN A 52 -1.19 -18.37 9.84
C GLN A 52 0.30 -18.24 10.20
N LYS A 53 0.99 -17.23 9.68
CA LYS A 53 2.42 -17.00 9.95
C LYS A 53 2.67 -16.21 11.23
N LEU A 54 1.69 -15.47 11.76
CA LEU A 54 1.85 -14.54 12.90
C LEU A 54 2.52 -15.15 14.14
N GLN A 55 2.31 -16.45 14.40
CA GLN A 55 2.90 -17.15 15.54
C GLN A 55 4.41 -17.38 15.41
N ASN A 56 4.94 -17.32 14.20
CA ASN A 56 6.32 -17.72 13.88
C ASN A 56 7.15 -16.60 13.24
N ILE A 57 6.59 -15.39 13.11
CA ILE A 57 7.28 -14.25 12.50
C ILE A 57 7.49 -13.13 13.52
N ASN A 58 8.52 -12.33 13.28
CA ASN A 58 8.75 -11.10 14.01
C ASN A 58 7.94 -9.92 13.42
N GLY A 59 8.02 -8.76 14.07
CA GLY A 59 7.32 -7.57 13.61
C GLY A 59 7.80 -7.02 12.27
N GLU A 60 9.09 -7.13 11.96
CA GLU A 60 9.65 -6.72 10.66
C GLU A 60 9.07 -7.58 9.52
N GLU A 61 9.11 -8.90 9.67
CA GLU A 61 8.53 -9.87 8.73
C GLU A 61 7.02 -9.66 8.56
N PHE A 62 6.30 -9.45 9.66
CA PHE A 62 4.88 -9.09 9.62
C PHE A 62 4.64 -7.82 8.81
N SER A 63 5.44 -6.78 9.03
CA SER A 63 5.33 -5.52 8.31
C SER A 63 5.60 -5.68 6.83
N THR A 64 6.60 -6.48 6.44
CA THR A 64 6.88 -6.78 5.03
C THR A 64 5.73 -7.53 4.37
N GLU A 65 5.17 -8.56 5.01
CA GLU A 65 4.02 -9.28 4.48
C GLU A 65 2.78 -8.38 4.38
N LEU A 66 2.56 -7.50 5.36
CA LEU A 66 1.46 -6.55 5.33
C LEU A 66 1.65 -5.47 4.25
N GLU A 67 2.88 -5.07 3.95
CA GLU A 67 3.22 -4.18 2.85
C GLU A 67 2.88 -4.81 1.49
N ASN A 68 3.22 -6.09 1.29
CA ASN A 68 2.83 -6.84 0.09
C ASN A 68 1.30 -6.86 -0.11
N ILE A 69 0.54 -7.06 0.98
CA ILE A 69 -0.92 -7.03 0.95
C ILE A 69 -1.44 -5.61 0.65
N ALA A 70 -0.81 -4.57 1.23
CA ALA A 70 -1.17 -3.19 0.95
C ALA A 70 -0.96 -2.84 -0.53
N ASP A 71 0.15 -3.25 -1.12
CA ASP A 71 0.43 -3.04 -2.54
C ASP A 71 -0.55 -3.81 -3.43
N LEU A 72 -0.90 -5.04 -3.06
CA LEU A 72 -1.93 -5.82 -3.74
C LEU A 72 -3.28 -5.08 -3.75
N ILE A 73 -3.71 -4.59 -2.60
CA ILE A 73 -4.96 -3.82 -2.46
C ILE A 73 -4.90 -2.54 -3.29
N LEU A 74 -3.79 -1.81 -3.23
CA LEU A 74 -3.60 -0.57 -3.97
C LEU A 74 -3.66 -0.80 -5.50
N ASN A 75 -3.03 -1.87 -5.99
CA ASN A 75 -3.01 -2.20 -7.41
C ASN A 75 -4.39 -2.60 -7.95
N ILE A 76 -5.22 -3.26 -7.13
CA ILE A 76 -6.51 -3.78 -7.59
C ILE A 76 -7.67 -2.83 -7.29
N LYS A 77 -7.76 -2.30 -6.07
CA LYS A 77 -8.87 -1.43 -5.62
C LYS A 77 -8.53 0.06 -5.62
N GLY A 78 -7.25 0.42 -5.69
CA GLY A 78 -6.80 1.80 -5.55
C GLY A 78 -6.72 2.27 -4.10
N PHE A 79 -6.54 3.59 -3.93
CA PHE A 79 -6.40 4.21 -2.61
C PHE A 79 -7.68 4.07 -1.76
N SER A 80 -7.53 3.73 -0.48
CA SER A 80 -8.62 3.59 0.47
C SER A 80 -8.19 4.01 1.89
N VAL A 81 -9.16 4.32 2.75
CA VAL A 81 -8.91 4.59 4.18
C VAL A 81 -8.27 3.36 4.86
N THR A 82 -8.66 2.15 4.44
CA THR A 82 -8.07 0.91 4.91
C THR A 82 -6.57 0.85 4.64
N LEU A 83 -6.09 1.30 3.47
CA LEU A 83 -4.65 1.38 3.19
C LEU A 83 -3.88 2.30 4.14
N HIS A 84 -4.49 3.39 4.61
CA HIS A 84 -3.88 4.23 5.64
C HIS A 84 -3.73 3.48 6.97
N LYS A 85 -4.75 2.69 7.36
CA LYS A 85 -4.68 1.84 8.55
C LYS A 85 -3.60 0.77 8.42
N LEU A 86 -3.49 0.12 7.26
CA LEU A 86 -2.42 -0.85 6.97
C LEU A 86 -1.04 -0.21 7.12
N ARG A 87 -0.82 0.95 6.47
CA ARG A 87 0.45 1.69 6.57
C ARG A 87 0.80 2.11 7.99
N SER A 88 -0.20 2.48 8.79
CA SER A 88 0.00 2.78 10.22
C SER A 88 0.50 1.53 10.96
N LYS A 89 -0.15 0.38 10.75
CA LYS A 89 0.25 -0.89 11.38
C LYS A 89 1.64 -1.34 10.91
N ILE A 90 1.95 -1.25 9.61
CA ILE A 90 3.30 -1.52 9.08
C ILE A 90 4.35 -0.68 9.82
N ASN A 91 4.11 0.62 9.97
CA ASN A 91 5.04 1.50 10.67
C ASN A 91 5.20 1.19 12.16
N GLN A 92 4.18 0.62 12.81
CA GLN A 92 4.27 0.20 14.22
C GLN A 92 5.20 -1.00 14.42
N TYR A 93 5.20 -1.95 13.47
CA TYR A 93 5.93 -3.21 13.63
C TYR A 93 7.23 -3.28 12.81
N LYS A 94 7.47 -2.36 11.86
CA LYS A 94 8.65 -2.43 10.95
C LYS A 94 10.00 -2.34 11.68
N THR A 95 10.04 -1.81 12.89
CA THR A 95 11.25 -1.72 13.72
C THR A 95 11.25 -2.75 14.85
N HIS A 96 10.27 -3.64 14.89
CA HIS A 96 10.10 -4.61 15.95
C HIS A 96 10.74 -5.94 15.51
N LEU A 97 12.00 -6.13 15.92
CA LEU A 97 12.80 -7.32 15.58
C LEU A 97 12.46 -8.56 16.42
N GLY A 98 11.66 -8.40 17.47
CA GLY A 98 11.19 -9.49 18.33
C GLY A 98 9.98 -10.22 17.76
N HIS A 99 9.75 -11.43 18.25
CA HIS A 99 8.52 -12.17 17.95
C HIS A 99 7.30 -11.39 18.44
N LEU A 100 6.20 -11.51 17.69
CA LEU A 100 4.93 -10.92 18.07
C LEU A 100 4.42 -11.57 19.37
N SER A 101 4.02 -10.75 20.34
CA SER A 101 3.38 -11.25 21.56
C SER A 101 1.97 -11.77 21.26
N GLU A 102 1.42 -12.64 22.11
CA GLU A 102 0.03 -13.10 21.94
C GLU A 102 -0.98 -11.94 21.90
N VAL A 103 -0.70 -10.87 22.65
CA VAL A 103 -1.53 -9.65 22.68
C VAL A 103 -1.45 -8.93 21.34
N ASP A 104 -0.25 -8.77 20.78
CA ASP A 104 -0.05 -8.19 19.45
C ASP A 104 -0.76 -9.01 18.38
N ILE A 105 -0.62 -10.34 18.42
CA ILE A 105 -1.23 -11.25 17.45
C ILE A 105 -2.76 -11.09 17.49
N LYS A 106 -3.37 -11.07 18.68
CA LYS A 106 -4.82 -10.84 18.81
C LYS A 106 -5.24 -9.51 18.20
N HIS A 107 -4.55 -8.42 18.53
CA HIS A 107 -4.86 -7.10 17.97
C HIS A 107 -4.66 -7.04 16.45
N ILE A 108 -3.65 -7.73 15.91
CA ILE A 108 -3.41 -7.82 14.47
C ILE A 108 -4.56 -8.57 13.79
N VAL A 109 -4.97 -9.71 14.34
CA VAL A 109 -6.08 -10.52 13.80
C VAL A 109 -7.39 -9.73 13.81
N GLU A 110 -7.70 -9.04 14.90
CA GLU A 110 -8.87 -8.15 14.99
C GLU A 110 -8.83 -7.04 13.94
N SER A 111 -7.67 -6.41 13.75
CA SER A 111 -7.47 -5.37 12.74
C SER A 111 -7.69 -5.92 11.32
N ILE A 112 -7.16 -7.12 11.03
CA ILE A 112 -7.32 -7.79 9.73
C ILE A 112 -8.80 -8.09 9.45
N GLU A 113 -9.54 -8.59 10.43
CA GLU A 113 -10.98 -8.86 10.26
C GLU A 113 -11.79 -7.57 10.05
N GLU A 114 -11.43 -6.46 10.71
CA GLU A 114 -12.01 -5.15 10.43
C GLU A 114 -11.71 -4.70 8.99
N TRP A 115 -10.46 -4.81 8.54
CA TRP A 115 -10.07 -4.39 7.20
C TRP A 115 -10.75 -5.22 6.12
N LYS A 116 -10.88 -6.54 6.33
CA LYS A 116 -11.60 -7.45 5.43
C LYS A 116 -13.04 -7.01 5.22
N LYS A 117 -13.76 -6.60 6.27
CA LYS A 117 -15.14 -6.07 6.16
C LYS A 117 -15.22 -4.84 5.26
N HIS A 118 -14.19 -3.99 5.23
CA HIS A 118 -14.17 -2.81 4.34
C HIS A 118 -13.64 -3.12 2.93
N LEU A 119 -12.91 -4.22 2.75
CA LEU A 119 -12.24 -4.57 1.50
C LEU A 119 -13.01 -5.59 0.66
N ILE A 120 -13.81 -6.46 1.28
CA ILE A 120 -14.45 -7.59 0.62
C ILE A 120 -15.98 -7.45 0.59
N ASN A 121 -16.54 -6.60 1.46
CA ASN A 121 -17.99 -6.41 1.60
C ASN A 121 -18.53 -5.21 0.81
#